data_AF-A0A5J4PDU5-F1
#
_entry.id   AF-A0A5J4PDU5-F1
#
_cell.length_a   1.000
_cell.length_b   1.000
_cell.length_c   1.000
_cell.angle_alpha   90.00
_cell.angle_beta   90.00
_cell.angle_gamma   90.00
#
_symmetry.space_group_name_H-M   'P 1'
#
loop_
_entity.id
_entity.type
_entity.pdbx_description
1 polymer ?
#
loop_
_entity_poly.entity_id
_entity_poly.type
_entity_poly.pdbx_seq_one_letter_code
_entity_poly.pdbx_strand_id
1 'polypeptide(L)'
;GWITTSAGNQLWAKKSLENGSEIISLINQDASSVTIDAEKINLSGNVAINGTIRNAFVKNDSTIYIGGTDPQLNLKQHDNVVAIQYNSGGWKTDINLPWNIEHSGRRVCIVNYKWGTAITTGTMEITAPSGKYFYEDGRSKSSLSFSREVVELLGYGDNATFFGWIVVNRLDIMTTGKYGSCQKFLAQGLVTVSKSGSTIYTSLKYKTYDGSTMSVTRMDTGQYRVHHNLGTSNYTVMLTGVYSTVEGTDREVFA
;
A
#
# COMPACT_ATOMS: atom_id res chain seq x y z
N GLY A 1 25.20 30.35 32.21
CA GLY A 1 25.40 29.30 33.23
C GLY A 1 25.87 28.05 32.54
N TRP A 2 26.76 27.28 33.15
CA TRP A 2 27.24 26.01 32.61
C TRP A 2 26.43 24.86 33.23
N ILE A 3 26.05 23.87 32.42
CA ILE A 3 25.33 22.65 32.83
C ILE A 3 26.34 21.50 32.76
N THR A 4 26.44 20.67 33.79
CA THR A 4 27.36 19.53 33.88
C THR A 4 26.62 18.19 33.77
N THR A 5 27.32 17.08 33.55
CA THR A 5 26.76 15.71 33.51
C THR A 5 26.02 15.31 34.79
N SER A 6 26.30 15.96 35.91
CA SER A 6 25.67 15.72 37.22
C SER A 6 24.46 16.61 37.53
N ALA A 7 24.22 17.65 36.75
CA ALA A 7 23.17 18.64 37.01
C ALA A 7 22.40 18.91 35.71
N GLY A 8 21.31 18.19 35.49
CA GLY A 8 20.34 18.54 34.44
C GLY A 8 19.51 19.75 34.86
N ASN A 9 19.21 20.64 33.91
CA ASN A 9 18.24 21.70 34.15
C ASN A 9 16.87 21.22 33.69
N GLN A 10 15.95 21.04 34.64
CA GLN A 10 14.55 20.78 34.36
C GLN A 10 13.77 22.08 34.45
N LEU A 11 13.10 22.46 33.36
CA LEU A 11 12.10 23.51 33.37
C LEU A 11 10.72 22.87 33.29
N TRP A 12 9.94 23.05 34.36
CA TRP A 12 8.54 22.65 34.41
C TRP A 12 7.67 23.90 34.24
N ALA A 13 6.91 23.97 33.15
CA ALA A 13 5.85 24.96 32.99
C ALA A 13 4.51 24.26 33.15
N LYS A 14 3.74 24.66 34.17
CA LYS A 14 2.38 24.20 34.44
C LYS A 14 1.43 25.38 34.36
N LYS A 15 0.38 25.26 33.56
CA LYS A 15 -0.73 26.24 33.52
C LYS A 15 -2.07 25.53 33.62
N SER A 16 -2.83 25.82 34.66
CA SER A 16 -4.24 25.43 34.75
C SER A 16 -5.07 26.32 33.83
N LEU A 17 -5.94 25.70 33.04
CA LEU A 17 -6.86 26.35 32.12
C LEU A 17 -8.26 26.48 32.75
N GLU A 18 -9.05 27.42 32.25
CA GLU A 18 -10.42 27.69 32.73
C GLU A 18 -11.37 26.48 32.58
N ASN A 19 -11.09 25.60 31.61
CA ASN A 19 -11.83 24.36 31.39
C ASN A 19 -11.36 23.20 32.31
N GLY A 20 -10.49 23.47 33.28
CA GLY A 20 -9.94 22.47 34.22
C GLY A 20 -8.81 21.60 33.66
N SER A 21 -8.39 21.80 32.41
CA SER A 21 -7.24 21.09 31.82
C SER A 21 -5.91 21.73 32.25
N GLU A 22 -4.82 20.98 32.19
CA GLU A 22 -3.47 21.50 32.51
C GLU A 22 -2.56 21.41 31.29
N ILE A 23 -1.84 22.50 30.99
CA ILE A 23 -0.71 22.45 30.07
C ILE A 23 0.51 22.06 30.88
N ILE A 24 1.13 20.93 30.53
CA ILE A 24 2.41 20.48 31.08
C ILE A 24 3.38 20.39 29.90
N SER A 25 4.47 21.17 29.97
CA SER A 25 5.60 21.01 29.05
C SER A 25 6.87 20.82 29.85
N LEU A 26 7.65 19.79 29.49
CA LEU A 26 8.95 19.52 30.08
C LEU A 26 10.03 19.82 29.05
N ILE A 27 10.96 20.71 29.43
CA ILE A 27 12.26 20.80 28.77
C ILE A 27 13.29 20.27 29.75
N ASN A 28 13.96 19.18 29.37
CA ASN A 28 15.01 18.57 30.16
C ASN A 28 16.30 18.54 29.35
N GLN A 29 17.33 19.22 29.84
CA GLN A 29 18.66 19.20 29.24
C GLN A 29 19.64 18.51 30.17
N ASP A 30 20.36 17.53 29.63
CA ASP A 30 21.55 16.93 30.24
C ASP A 30 22.79 17.13 29.35
N ALA A 31 23.92 16.55 29.74
CA ALA A 31 25.18 16.70 29.01
C ALA A 31 25.22 16.01 27.63
N SER A 32 24.27 15.13 27.35
CA SER A 32 24.18 14.34 26.12
C SER A 32 23.01 14.75 25.22
N SER A 33 21.94 15.29 25.79
CA SER A 33 20.68 15.51 25.07
C SER A 33 19.85 16.66 25.63
N VAL A 34 18.96 17.17 24.78
CA VAL A 34 17.84 18.02 25.17
C VAL A 34 16.57 17.30 24.75
N THR A 35 15.69 17.03 25.71
CA THR A 35 14.38 16.46 25.49
C THR A 35 13.32 17.54 25.69
N ILE A 36 12.49 17.72 24.67
CA ILE A 36 11.28 18.54 24.74
C ILE A 36 10.10 17.56 24.67
N ASP A 37 9.40 17.39 25.79
CA ASP A 37 8.19 16.57 25.86
C ASP A 37 6.97 17.48 25.98
N ALA A 38 6.22 17.56 24.89
CA ALA A 38 5.02 18.38 24.76
C ALA A 38 4.08 17.77 23.71
N GLU A 39 2.77 17.82 23.98
CA GLU A 39 1.74 17.31 23.06
C GLU A 39 1.70 18.09 21.73
N LYS A 40 2.00 19.40 21.79
CA LYS A 40 1.94 20.31 20.63
C LYS A 40 3.15 21.23 20.64
N ILE A 41 4.00 21.11 19.62
CA ILE A 41 5.15 21.97 19.40
C ILE A 41 4.95 22.73 18.10
N ASN A 42 4.91 24.06 18.17
CA ASN A 42 4.92 24.93 17.00
C ASN A 42 6.29 25.60 16.89
N LEU A 43 7.05 25.28 15.83
CA LEU A 43 8.36 25.85 15.55
C LEU A 43 8.20 26.88 14.42
N SER A 44 8.59 28.13 14.68
CA SER A 44 8.49 29.23 13.71
C SER A 44 9.85 29.88 13.48
N GLY A 45 10.03 30.50 12.31
CA GLY A 45 11.31 31.05 11.87
C GLY A 45 12.22 30.01 11.21
N ASN A 46 13.53 30.24 11.25
CA ASN A 46 14.51 29.33 10.65
C ASN A 46 14.76 28.13 11.57
N VAL A 47 14.27 26.95 11.15
CA VAL A 47 14.51 25.68 11.82
C VAL A 47 15.52 24.86 11.01
N ALA A 48 16.66 24.52 11.61
CA ALA A 48 17.67 23.65 11.01
C ALA A 48 17.78 22.36 11.83
N ILE A 49 17.66 21.21 11.15
CA ILE A 49 17.80 19.89 11.77
C ILE A 49 19.11 19.28 11.26
N ASN A 50 20.11 19.20 12.14
CA ASN A 50 21.39 18.55 11.86
C ASN A 50 21.26 17.04 12.12
N GLY A 51 20.66 16.32 11.16
CA GLY A 51 20.38 14.89 11.26
C GLY A 51 19.29 14.44 10.29
N THR A 52 18.59 13.34 10.61
CA THR A 52 17.46 12.84 9.81
C THR A 52 16.20 12.75 10.66
N ILE A 53 15.07 13.11 10.06
CA ILE A 53 13.76 12.75 10.58
C ILE A 53 13.44 11.38 9.99
N ARG A 54 13.56 10.32 10.79
CA ARG A 54 13.33 8.94 10.35
C ARG A 54 12.30 8.24 11.21
N ASN A 55 11.36 7.56 10.57
CA ASN A 55 10.53 6.55 11.20
C ASN A 55 11.12 5.17 10.84
N ALA A 56 11.48 4.35 11.83
CA ALA A 56 12.01 3.01 11.55
C ALA A 56 10.88 2.07 11.13
N PHE A 57 11.21 1.05 10.34
CA PHE A 57 10.26 -0.03 10.10
C PHE A 57 9.97 -0.79 11.40
N VAL A 58 8.69 -1.12 11.63
CA VAL A 58 8.21 -1.94 12.75
C VAL A 58 7.36 -3.10 12.24
N LYS A 59 7.33 -4.23 12.95
CA LYS A 59 6.48 -5.38 12.58
C LYS A 59 5.01 -5.11 12.95
N ASN A 60 4.06 -5.59 12.14
CA ASN A 60 2.63 -5.56 12.45
C ASN A 60 2.23 -6.55 13.58
N ASP A 61 2.75 -6.36 14.78
CA ASP A 61 2.39 -7.14 15.98
C ASP A 61 1.67 -6.28 17.03
N SER A 62 1.23 -6.92 18.12
CA SER A 62 0.42 -6.29 19.17
C SER A 62 1.05 -5.05 19.82
N THR A 63 2.35 -4.83 19.68
CA THR A 63 3.05 -3.69 20.30
C THR A 63 2.80 -2.36 19.59
N ILE A 64 2.39 -2.39 18.33
CA ILE A 64 2.19 -1.19 17.51
C ILE A 64 0.71 -0.90 17.25
N TYR A 65 -0.20 -1.62 17.89
CA TYR A 65 -1.64 -1.34 17.82
C TYR A 65 -2.08 -0.48 19.00
N ILE A 66 -3.04 0.41 18.74
CA ILE A 66 -3.77 1.21 19.72
C ILE A 66 -5.24 0.85 19.70
N GLY A 67 -5.89 0.93 20.86
CA GLY A 67 -7.31 0.58 21.01
C GLY A 67 -7.53 -0.81 21.61
N GLY A 68 -8.74 -1.03 22.14
CA GLY A 68 -9.16 -2.27 22.81
C GLY A 68 -9.75 -3.28 21.82
N THR A 69 -11.08 -3.46 21.85
CA THR A 69 -11.80 -4.47 21.05
C THR A 69 -11.64 -4.32 19.53
N ASP A 70 -11.27 -3.14 19.03
CA ASP A 70 -10.96 -2.87 17.61
C ASP A 70 -9.58 -2.20 17.50
N PRO A 71 -8.49 -2.99 17.56
CA PRO A 71 -7.13 -2.45 17.56
C PRO A 71 -6.77 -1.91 16.17
N GLN A 72 -6.24 -0.68 16.11
CA GLN A 72 -5.76 -0.02 14.89
C GLN A 72 -4.26 0.25 14.95
N LEU A 73 -3.58 0.32 13.82
CA LEU A 73 -2.17 0.68 13.78
C LEU A 73 -1.95 2.05 14.44
N ASN A 74 -0.94 2.13 15.30
CA ASN A 74 -0.52 3.37 15.93
C ASN A 74 0.30 4.24 14.98
N LEU A 75 -0.38 4.77 13.96
CA LEU A 75 0.22 5.68 12.99
C LEU A 75 0.57 7.05 13.59
N LYS A 76 0.40 7.27 14.89
CA LYS A 76 0.98 8.44 15.58
C LYS A 76 2.48 8.20 15.86
N GLN A 77 2.87 6.95 16.10
CA GLN A 77 4.25 6.56 16.41
C GLN A 77 4.96 5.90 15.21
N HIS A 78 4.22 5.18 14.36
CA HIS A 78 4.80 4.30 13.35
C HIS A 78 4.16 4.48 11.97
N ASP A 79 4.94 5.00 11.02
CA ASP A 79 4.51 5.17 9.62
C ASP A 79 4.99 4.07 8.70
N ASN A 80 6.04 3.36 9.12
CA ASN A 80 6.74 2.38 8.32
C ASN A 80 6.49 1.01 8.95
N VAL A 81 5.60 0.22 8.36
CA VAL A 81 5.14 -1.06 8.92
C VAL A 81 5.52 -2.20 8.00
N VAL A 82 6.11 -3.26 8.56
CA VAL A 82 6.34 -4.52 7.88
C VAL A 82 5.19 -5.47 8.18
N ALA A 83 4.43 -5.75 7.14
CA ALA A 83 3.32 -6.68 7.09
C ALA A 83 3.83 -8.12 6.97
N ILE A 84 3.81 -8.88 8.05
CA ILE A 84 4.18 -10.29 8.05
C ILE A 84 2.94 -11.17 8.22
N GLN A 85 2.80 -12.13 7.30
CA GLN A 85 1.77 -13.15 7.34
C GLN A 85 2.37 -14.55 7.23
N TYR A 86 1.97 -15.44 8.14
CA TYR A 86 2.34 -16.85 8.10
C TYR A 86 1.16 -17.66 7.56
N ASN A 87 1.41 -18.48 6.53
CA ASN A 87 0.39 -19.34 5.93
C ASN A 87 0.36 -20.75 6.56
N SER A 88 1.05 -20.97 7.68
CA SER A 88 1.08 -22.26 8.40
C SER A 88 -0.04 -22.34 9.43
N GLY A 89 -1.28 -22.55 8.98
CA GLY A 89 -2.41 -23.01 9.81
C GLY A 89 -2.94 -22.07 10.89
N GLY A 90 -2.51 -20.81 10.93
CA GLY A 90 -2.90 -19.82 11.92
C GLY A 90 -3.50 -18.56 11.31
N TRP A 91 -4.31 -17.85 12.10
CA TRP A 91 -5.00 -16.61 11.75
C TRP A 91 -4.09 -15.61 11.04
N LYS A 92 -4.63 -14.94 10.01
CA LYS A 92 -3.94 -13.84 9.34
C LYS A 92 -3.76 -12.71 10.37
N THR A 93 -2.55 -12.20 10.53
CA THR A 93 -2.36 -10.96 11.29
C THR A 93 -2.79 -9.81 10.40
N ASP A 94 -3.99 -9.31 10.65
CA ASP A 94 -4.56 -8.21 9.88
C ASP A 94 -3.71 -6.94 10.00
N ILE A 95 -3.87 -6.04 9.05
CA ILE A 95 -3.36 -4.66 9.14
C ILE A 95 -4.56 -3.74 9.24
N ASN A 96 -4.84 -3.33 10.47
CA ASN A 96 -5.96 -2.48 10.78
C ASN A 96 -5.54 -1.02 10.62
N LEU A 97 -5.62 -0.50 9.40
CA LEU A 97 -5.41 0.93 9.17
C LEU A 97 -6.46 1.75 9.94
N PRO A 98 -6.10 2.91 10.49
CA PRO A 98 -7.09 3.83 11.04
C PRO A 98 -7.82 4.59 9.91
N TRP A 99 -9.08 4.93 10.15
CA TRP A 99 -10.00 5.50 9.14
C TRP A 99 -10.69 6.81 9.59
N ASN A 100 -10.02 7.56 10.46
CA ASN A 100 -10.51 8.81 11.04
C ASN A 100 -9.74 10.03 10.52
N ILE A 101 -10.25 11.23 10.81
CA ILE A 101 -9.76 12.50 10.26
C ILE A 101 -8.34 12.88 10.71
N GLU A 102 -7.84 12.33 11.83
CA GLU A 102 -6.49 12.61 12.33
C GLU A 102 -5.39 12.12 11.36
N HIS A 103 -5.75 11.26 10.41
CA HIS A 103 -4.84 10.73 9.40
C HIS A 103 -4.92 11.43 8.05
N SER A 104 -5.72 12.50 7.91
CA SER A 104 -5.71 13.32 6.70
C SER A 104 -4.32 13.91 6.43
N GLY A 105 -3.79 13.73 5.22
CA GLY A 105 -2.45 14.15 4.83
C GLY A 105 -1.30 13.24 5.32
N ARG A 106 -1.58 12.19 6.10
CA ARG A 106 -0.54 11.27 6.61
C ARG A 106 0.01 10.39 5.48
N ARG A 107 1.32 10.17 5.45
CA ARG A 107 1.96 9.16 4.59
C ARG A 107 2.32 7.92 5.40
N VAL A 108 2.03 6.75 4.84
CA VAL A 108 2.29 5.44 5.47
C VAL A 108 2.99 4.55 4.45
N CYS A 109 4.01 3.81 4.87
CA CYS A 109 4.70 2.81 4.07
C CYS A 109 4.47 1.43 4.65
N ILE A 110 3.93 0.52 3.85
CA ILE A 110 3.68 -0.87 4.23
C ILE A 110 4.55 -1.78 3.37
N VAL A 111 5.37 -2.62 4.00
CA VAL A 111 6.26 -3.58 3.34
C VAL A 111 5.78 -4.99 3.64
N ASN A 112 5.41 -5.75 2.61
CA ASN A 112 5.04 -7.14 2.75
C ASN A 112 6.15 -8.06 2.25
N TYR A 113 7.14 -8.34 3.09
CA TYR A 113 8.16 -9.33 2.75
C TYR A 113 8.77 -10.05 3.95
N LYS A 114 9.61 -9.36 4.72
CA LYS A 114 10.50 -10.03 5.69
C LYS A 114 10.74 -9.17 6.93
N TRP A 115 10.71 -9.80 8.10
CA TRP A 115 11.10 -9.23 9.38
C TRP A 115 11.94 -10.24 10.16
N GLY A 116 13.23 -9.94 10.38
CA GLY A 116 14.16 -10.93 10.96
C GLY A 116 14.22 -12.20 10.12
N THR A 117 13.94 -13.36 10.72
CA THR A 117 13.86 -14.65 10.02
C THR A 117 12.48 -14.93 9.41
N ALA A 118 11.46 -14.16 9.76
CA ALA A 118 10.10 -14.36 9.28
C ALA A 118 9.93 -13.82 7.85
N ILE A 119 9.40 -14.67 6.97
CA ILE A 119 9.09 -14.32 5.59
C ILE A 119 7.59 -14.47 5.38
N THR A 120 6.97 -13.44 4.82
CA THR A 120 5.54 -13.45 4.49
C THR A 120 5.23 -14.48 3.40
N THR A 121 4.07 -15.09 3.53
CA THR A 121 3.54 -16.10 2.61
C THR A 121 2.08 -15.79 2.29
N GLY A 122 1.68 -15.97 1.03
CA GLY A 122 0.33 -15.65 0.56
C GLY A 122 0.11 -14.16 0.27
N THR A 123 -1.16 -13.79 0.15
CA THR A 123 -1.62 -12.44 -0.17
C THR A 123 -2.25 -11.81 1.07
N MET A 124 -1.83 -10.57 1.36
CA MET A 124 -2.44 -9.71 2.35
C MET A 124 -3.58 -8.93 1.70
N GLU A 125 -4.66 -8.72 2.46
CA GLU A 125 -5.76 -7.87 2.07
C GLU A 125 -6.15 -6.97 3.24
N ILE A 126 -6.38 -5.69 2.97
CA ILE A 126 -6.96 -4.75 3.93
C ILE A 126 -8.32 -4.32 3.38
N THR A 127 -9.36 -4.45 4.18
CA THR A 127 -10.73 -4.05 3.80
C THR A 127 -11.03 -2.66 4.31
N ALA A 128 -11.55 -1.80 3.43
CA ALA A 128 -12.01 -0.48 3.80
C ALA A 128 -13.40 -0.58 4.49
N PRO A 129 -13.64 0.19 5.57
CA PRO A 129 -14.97 0.34 6.14
C PRO A 129 -15.98 0.90 5.14
N SER A 130 -17.26 0.67 5.40
CA SER A 130 -18.35 1.22 4.57
C SER A 130 -18.21 2.75 4.41
N GLY A 131 -18.32 3.23 3.17
CA GLY A 131 -18.17 4.64 2.81
C GLY A 131 -16.73 5.16 2.78
N LYS A 132 -15.72 4.30 2.97
CA LYS A 132 -14.30 4.61 2.82
C LYS A 132 -13.70 3.76 1.71
N TYR A 133 -12.61 4.24 1.11
CA TYR A 133 -12.02 3.58 -0.05
C TYR A 133 -10.49 3.62 -0.05
N PHE A 134 -9.91 2.68 -0.77
CA PHE A 134 -8.58 2.86 -1.35
C PHE A 134 -8.72 3.51 -2.72
N TYR A 135 -8.01 4.61 -2.96
CA TYR A 135 -7.98 5.27 -4.27
C TYR A 135 -6.71 4.87 -5.01
N GLU A 136 -6.88 4.15 -6.11
CA GLU A 136 -5.76 3.64 -6.90
C GLU A 136 -6.13 3.59 -8.38
N ASP A 137 -5.20 4.04 -9.24
CA ASP A 137 -5.37 4.08 -10.69
C ASP A 137 -6.67 4.79 -11.13
N GLY A 138 -7.04 5.87 -10.43
CA GLY A 138 -8.25 6.64 -10.72
C GLY A 138 -9.56 5.99 -10.28
N ARG A 139 -9.50 4.96 -9.41
CA ARG A 139 -10.68 4.20 -8.96
C ARG A 139 -10.75 4.09 -7.45
N SER A 140 -11.97 4.07 -6.92
CA SER A 140 -12.27 3.67 -5.55
C SER A 140 -12.36 2.15 -5.46
N LYS A 141 -11.63 1.55 -4.52
CA LYS A 141 -11.62 0.11 -4.22
C LYS A 141 -12.03 -0.10 -2.76
N SER A 142 -12.80 -1.16 -2.50
CA SER A 142 -13.21 -1.56 -1.15
C SER A 142 -12.16 -2.38 -0.42
N SER A 143 -11.15 -2.88 -1.12
CA SER A 143 -10.01 -3.57 -0.52
C SER A 143 -8.70 -3.23 -1.23
N LEU A 144 -7.60 -3.34 -0.48
CA LEU A 144 -6.23 -3.26 -0.96
C LEU A 144 -5.57 -4.61 -0.77
N SER A 145 -5.25 -5.28 -1.88
CA SER A 145 -4.52 -6.55 -1.90
C SER A 145 -3.08 -6.31 -2.33
N PHE A 146 -2.15 -6.98 -1.66
CA PHE A 146 -0.71 -6.91 -1.93
C PHE A 146 0.02 -8.19 -1.47
N SER A 147 1.08 -8.55 -2.17
CA SER A 147 1.92 -9.70 -1.83
C SER A 147 3.34 -9.46 -2.34
N ARG A 148 4.37 -9.56 -1.49
CA ARG A 148 5.75 -9.27 -1.90
C ARG A 148 5.86 -7.88 -2.53
N GLU A 149 5.26 -6.90 -1.88
CA GLU A 149 5.20 -5.51 -2.33
C GLU A 149 5.53 -4.54 -1.19
N VAL A 150 6.13 -3.39 -1.52
CA VAL A 150 5.99 -2.16 -0.74
C VAL A 150 4.83 -1.36 -1.31
N VAL A 151 3.99 -0.79 -0.44
CA VAL A 151 2.86 0.07 -0.78
C VAL A 151 2.96 1.35 0.05
N GLU A 152 2.92 2.50 -0.60
CA GLU A 152 2.80 3.79 0.06
C GLU A 152 1.37 4.33 -0.05
N LEU A 153 0.85 4.79 1.07
CA LEU A 153 -0.49 5.36 1.20
C LEU A 153 -0.41 6.82 1.61
N LEU A 154 -1.33 7.64 1.10
CA LEU A 154 -1.57 9.01 1.53
C LEU A 154 -3.01 9.13 2.04
N GLY A 155 -3.19 9.55 3.29
CA GLY A 155 -4.50 9.74 3.89
C GLY A 155 -5.23 10.91 3.23
N TYR A 156 -6.46 10.67 2.79
CA TYR A 156 -7.29 11.66 2.13
C TYR A 156 -8.54 11.94 2.96
N GLY A 157 -8.68 13.20 3.38
CA GLY A 157 -9.84 13.72 4.07
C GLY A 157 -9.96 15.23 3.87
N ASP A 158 -11.11 15.79 4.21
CA ASP A 158 -11.33 17.24 4.26
C ASP A 158 -11.20 17.75 5.72
N ASN A 159 -11.89 18.83 6.07
CA ASN A 159 -11.90 19.40 7.42
C ASN A 159 -12.79 18.65 8.43
N ALA A 160 -13.54 17.64 8.00
CA ALA A 160 -14.49 16.90 8.84
C ALA A 160 -14.52 15.38 8.58
N THR A 161 -14.25 14.96 7.35
CA THR A 161 -14.46 13.61 6.85
C THR A 161 -13.17 13.04 6.30
N PHE A 162 -12.79 11.86 6.81
CA PHE A 162 -11.76 11.04 6.18
C PHE A 162 -12.40 10.21 5.07
N PHE A 163 -11.91 10.28 3.84
CA PHE A 163 -12.48 9.55 2.70
C PHE A 163 -11.76 8.22 2.46
N GLY A 164 -10.51 8.09 2.88
CA GLY A 164 -9.74 6.86 2.77
C GLY A 164 -8.28 7.08 2.41
N TRP A 165 -7.66 6.10 1.77
CA TRP A 165 -6.22 6.07 1.51
C TRP A 165 -5.92 6.06 0.02
N ILE A 166 -5.11 6.99 -0.47
CA ILE A 166 -4.63 7.02 -1.85
C ILE A 166 -3.38 6.16 -1.93
N VAL A 167 -3.35 5.18 -2.85
CA VAL A 167 -2.12 4.46 -3.18
C VAL A 167 -1.28 5.36 -4.07
N VAL A 168 -0.17 5.86 -3.53
CA VAL A 168 0.71 6.80 -4.22
C VAL A 168 1.93 6.13 -4.83
N ASN A 169 2.31 4.97 -4.30
CA ASN A 169 3.38 4.16 -4.86
C ASN A 169 3.20 2.69 -4.50
N ARG A 170 3.67 1.79 -5.37
CA ARG A 170 3.83 0.38 -5.06
C ARG A 170 4.95 -0.24 -5.88
N LEU A 171 5.70 -1.14 -5.27
CA LEU A 171 6.83 -1.81 -5.91
C LEU A 171 6.94 -3.26 -5.42
N ASP A 172 7.22 -4.17 -6.35
CA ASP A 172 7.50 -5.57 -6.05
C ASP A 172 8.82 -5.71 -5.28
N ILE A 173 8.84 -6.57 -4.26
CA ILE A 173 9.99 -6.87 -3.40
C ILE A 173 10.15 -8.37 -3.20
N MET A 174 11.20 -8.94 -3.81
CA MET A 174 11.53 -10.36 -3.66
C MET A 174 10.35 -11.29 -3.96
N THR A 175 9.71 -11.08 -5.10
CA THR A 175 8.62 -11.93 -5.59
C THR A 175 9.09 -13.37 -5.83
N THR A 176 8.18 -14.34 -5.76
CA THR A 176 8.48 -15.76 -6.01
C THR A 176 8.54 -16.14 -7.49
N GLY A 177 8.23 -15.19 -8.38
CA GLY A 177 8.35 -15.33 -9.83
C GLY A 177 9.15 -14.18 -10.44
N LYS A 178 9.17 -14.12 -11.77
CA LYS A 178 9.82 -13.04 -12.54
C LYS A 178 8.79 -11.96 -12.84
N TYR A 179 8.78 -10.91 -12.03
CA TYR A 179 7.90 -9.77 -12.19
C TYR A 179 8.76 -8.68 -12.84
N GLY A 180 8.49 -8.39 -14.12
CA GLY A 180 9.25 -7.44 -14.91
C GLY A 180 9.09 -6.00 -14.41
N SER A 181 9.48 -5.01 -15.21
CA SER A 181 9.18 -3.62 -14.89
C SER A 181 7.69 -3.33 -15.00
N CYS A 182 7.18 -2.43 -14.14
CA CYS A 182 5.80 -1.97 -14.22
C CYS A 182 5.55 -1.25 -15.56
N GLN A 183 4.66 -1.80 -16.39
CA GLN A 183 4.18 -1.17 -17.61
C GLN A 183 2.75 -0.70 -17.42
N LYS A 184 2.50 0.59 -17.72
CA LYS A 184 1.13 1.08 -17.84
C LYS A 184 0.50 0.47 -19.09
N PHE A 185 -0.72 -0.04 -18.95
CA PHE A 185 -1.49 -0.63 -20.03
C PHE A 185 -2.84 0.08 -20.13
N LEU A 186 -3.34 0.26 -21.36
CA LEU A 186 -4.76 0.62 -21.57
C LEU A 186 -5.64 -0.61 -21.43
N ALA A 187 -5.18 -1.74 -21.97
CA ALA A 187 -5.77 -3.04 -21.76
C ALA A 187 -4.69 -4.12 -21.75
N GLN A 188 -4.92 -5.17 -20.98
CA GLN A 188 -4.15 -6.41 -21.04
C GLN A 188 -5.10 -7.60 -20.85
N GLY A 189 -4.72 -8.75 -21.38
CA GLY A 189 -5.54 -9.94 -21.25
C GLY A 189 -4.94 -11.16 -21.91
N LEU A 190 -5.69 -12.26 -21.81
CA LEU A 190 -5.38 -13.55 -22.38
C LEU A 190 -6.60 -14.03 -23.16
N VAL A 191 -6.40 -14.33 -24.44
CA VAL A 191 -7.35 -15.13 -25.22
C VAL A 191 -7.13 -16.58 -24.86
N THR A 192 -8.18 -17.27 -24.43
CA THR A 192 -8.14 -18.70 -24.14
C THR A 192 -9.04 -19.43 -25.13
N VAL A 193 -8.52 -20.56 -25.62
CA VAL A 193 -9.21 -21.41 -26.58
C VAL A 193 -9.28 -22.79 -25.96
N SER A 194 -10.49 -23.33 -25.88
CA SER A 194 -10.74 -24.68 -25.38
C SER A 194 -11.66 -25.43 -26.34
N LYS A 195 -11.65 -26.74 -26.26
CA LYS A 195 -12.49 -27.62 -27.08
C LYS A 195 -13.21 -28.60 -26.19
N SER A 196 -14.50 -28.78 -26.45
CA SER A 196 -15.31 -29.84 -25.85
C SER A 196 -16.05 -30.56 -26.97
N GLY A 197 -15.70 -31.82 -27.20
CA GLY A 197 -16.12 -32.56 -28.40
C GLY A 197 -15.58 -31.91 -29.67
N SER A 198 -16.47 -31.62 -30.63
CA SER A 198 -16.13 -30.92 -31.87
C SER A 198 -16.25 -29.39 -31.77
N THR A 199 -16.80 -28.87 -30.67
CA THR A 199 -17.05 -27.44 -30.49
C THR A 199 -15.83 -26.75 -29.91
N ILE A 200 -15.40 -25.68 -30.57
CA ILE A 200 -14.33 -24.79 -30.10
C ILE A 200 -14.96 -23.61 -29.38
N TYR A 201 -14.47 -23.33 -28.18
CA TYR A 201 -14.84 -22.18 -27.37
C TYR A 201 -13.67 -21.20 -27.32
N THR A 202 -13.98 -19.91 -27.46
CA THR A 202 -13.01 -18.84 -27.35
C THR A 202 -13.49 -17.85 -26.30
N SER A 203 -12.63 -17.52 -25.36
CA SER A 203 -12.92 -16.55 -24.30
C SER A 203 -11.77 -15.56 -24.15
N LEU A 204 -12.08 -14.39 -23.60
CA LEU A 204 -11.11 -13.35 -23.30
C LEU A 204 -11.18 -13.04 -21.81
N LYS A 205 -10.07 -13.24 -21.10
CA LYS A 205 -9.86 -12.70 -19.76
C LYS A 205 -9.09 -11.41 -19.91
N TYR A 206 -9.60 -10.29 -19.43
CA TYR A 206 -8.99 -8.99 -19.66
C TYR A 206 -9.13 -8.05 -18.45
N LYS A 207 -8.31 -7.01 -18.46
CA LYS A 207 -8.39 -5.86 -17.57
C LYS A 207 -8.12 -4.60 -18.39
N THR A 208 -9.01 -3.62 -18.30
CA THR A 208 -8.85 -2.29 -18.90
C THR A 208 -8.59 -1.25 -17.83
N TYR A 209 -7.93 -0.16 -18.21
CA TYR A 209 -7.61 0.95 -17.30
C TYR A 209 -8.88 1.64 -16.77
N ASP A 210 -9.90 1.77 -17.61
CA ASP A 210 -11.16 2.47 -17.34
C ASP A 210 -12.33 1.54 -17.02
N GLY A 211 -12.21 0.23 -17.30
CA GLY A 211 -13.27 -0.77 -17.05
C GLY A 211 -14.17 -1.00 -18.24
N SER A 212 -13.85 -0.41 -19.38
CA SER A 212 -14.45 -0.77 -20.65
C SER A 212 -14.36 -2.27 -20.90
N THR A 213 -15.40 -2.80 -21.53
CA THR A 213 -15.50 -4.20 -21.92
C THR A 213 -14.66 -4.47 -23.17
N MET A 214 -14.06 -5.65 -23.22
CA MET A 214 -13.44 -6.21 -24.42
C MET A 214 -14.07 -7.54 -24.76
N SER A 215 -14.01 -7.92 -26.03
CA SER A 215 -14.49 -9.22 -26.51
C SER A 215 -13.53 -9.83 -27.52
N VAL A 216 -13.72 -11.10 -27.83
CA VAL A 216 -12.93 -11.83 -28.82
C VAL A 216 -13.83 -12.58 -29.78
N THR A 217 -13.45 -12.63 -31.04
CA THR A 217 -14.05 -13.48 -32.06
C THR A 217 -12.96 -14.34 -32.68
N ARG A 218 -13.20 -15.65 -32.75
CA ARG A 218 -12.35 -16.55 -33.54
C ARG A 218 -12.62 -16.31 -35.02
N MET A 219 -11.56 -16.05 -35.78
CA MET A 219 -11.62 -15.87 -37.23
C MET A 219 -11.23 -17.17 -37.93
N ASP A 220 -10.16 -17.81 -37.46
CA ASP A 220 -9.65 -19.09 -37.96
C ASP A 220 -8.71 -19.73 -36.91
N THR A 221 -8.12 -20.89 -37.22
CA THR A 221 -7.05 -21.52 -36.44
C THR A 221 -5.87 -20.56 -36.26
N GLY A 222 -5.49 -20.30 -35.01
CA GLY A 222 -4.45 -19.34 -34.65
C GLY A 222 -4.82 -17.87 -34.89
N GLN A 223 -6.03 -17.55 -35.37
CA GLN A 223 -6.43 -16.19 -35.71
C GLN A 223 -7.64 -15.71 -34.88
N TYR A 224 -7.38 -14.74 -34.01
CA TYR A 224 -8.35 -14.19 -33.08
C TYR A 224 -8.42 -12.68 -33.20
N ARG A 225 -9.63 -12.14 -33.37
CA ARG A 225 -9.87 -10.69 -33.36
C ARG A 225 -10.32 -10.28 -31.97
N VAL A 226 -9.54 -9.41 -31.33
CA VAL A 226 -9.91 -8.77 -30.06
C VAL A 226 -10.56 -7.41 -30.37
N HIS A 227 -11.77 -7.19 -29.85
CA HIS A 227 -12.51 -5.96 -30.01
C HIS A 227 -12.36 -5.08 -28.77
N HIS A 228 -12.01 -3.81 -28.97
CA HIS A 228 -11.82 -2.82 -27.91
C HIS A 228 -12.10 -1.40 -28.44
N ASN A 229 -12.43 -0.46 -27.54
CA ASN A 229 -12.74 0.95 -27.88
C ASN A 229 -11.65 1.94 -27.40
N LEU A 230 -10.37 1.57 -27.51
CA LEU A 230 -9.25 2.29 -26.87
C LEU A 230 -8.63 3.41 -27.76
N GLY A 231 -9.25 3.76 -28.89
CA GLY A 231 -8.60 4.50 -29.99
C GLY A 231 -7.61 3.61 -30.75
N THR A 232 -6.85 4.10 -31.75
CA THR A 232 -5.82 3.28 -32.46
C THR A 232 -4.49 3.99 -32.71
N SER A 233 -4.35 5.26 -32.30
CA SER A 233 -3.31 6.13 -32.88
C SER A 233 -2.10 6.40 -32.00
N ASN A 234 -2.16 6.13 -30.68
CA ASN A 234 -1.17 6.65 -29.71
C ASN A 234 -0.62 5.61 -28.73
N TYR A 235 -0.73 4.31 -29.02
CA TYR A 235 -0.23 3.26 -28.14
C TYR A 235 0.37 2.09 -28.93
N THR A 236 1.30 1.39 -28.30
CA THR A 236 1.90 0.18 -28.86
C THR A 236 1.09 -1.04 -28.44
N VAL A 237 0.72 -1.87 -29.41
CA VAL A 237 0.12 -3.19 -29.15
C VAL A 237 1.26 -4.20 -29.01
N MET A 238 1.40 -4.77 -27.82
CA MET A 238 2.26 -5.94 -27.59
C MET A 238 1.39 -7.18 -27.53
N LEU A 239 1.52 -8.06 -28.52
CA LEU A 239 0.84 -9.36 -28.54
C LEU A 239 1.90 -10.44 -28.37
N THR A 240 1.75 -11.26 -27.33
CA THR A 240 2.53 -12.48 -27.17
C THR A 240 1.57 -13.66 -27.21
N GLY A 241 1.87 -14.64 -28.06
CA GLY A 241 1.07 -15.83 -28.22
C GLY A 241 1.68 -16.98 -27.44
N VAL A 242 0.87 -17.69 -26.66
CA VAL A 242 1.21 -19.04 -26.19
C VAL A 242 0.42 -20.01 -27.06
N TYR A 243 1.11 -20.96 -27.70
CA TYR A 243 0.50 -21.97 -28.57
C TYR A 243 -0.59 -22.75 -27.83
N SER A 244 -1.70 -23.04 -28.52
CA SER A 244 -2.77 -23.90 -28.02
C SER A 244 -2.76 -25.24 -28.77
N THR A 245 -2.48 -26.33 -28.05
CA THR A 245 -2.55 -27.71 -28.56
C THR A 245 -3.96 -28.11 -29.03
N VAL A 246 -4.97 -27.30 -28.71
CA VAL A 246 -6.38 -27.52 -29.03
C VAL A 246 -6.66 -27.49 -30.53
N GLU A 247 -5.81 -26.81 -31.32
CA GLU A 247 -6.05 -26.58 -32.76
C GLU A 247 -5.18 -27.42 -33.70
N GLY A 248 -4.31 -28.31 -33.17
CA GLY A 248 -3.78 -29.45 -33.93
C GLY A 248 -2.74 -29.16 -35.02
N THR A 249 -2.03 -28.03 -34.98
CA THR A 249 -0.87 -27.78 -35.86
C THR A 249 0.39 -27.52 -35.05
N ASP A 250 1.09 -28.60 -34.71
CA ASP A 250 2.40 -28.57 -34.06
C ASP A 250 3.46 -28.11 -35.05
N ARG A 251 3.92 -26.85 -35.01
CA ARG A 251 5.32 -26.43 -35.32
C ARG A 251 5.65 -25.09 -34.66
N GLU A 252 6.45 -25.13 -33.60
CA GLU A 252 7.26 -23.98 -33.21
C GLU A 252 8.28 -23.71 -34.32
N VAL A 253 8.23 -22.52 -34.94
CA VAL A 253 9.38 -21.95 -35.63
C VAL A 253 9.57 -20.56 -35.07
N PHE A 254 10.49 -20.44 -34.12
CA PHE A 254 11.01 -19.14 -33.69
C PHE A 254 11.90 -18.61 -34.82
N ALA A 255 11.58 -17.43 -35.33
CA ALA A 255 12.51 -16.58 -36.07
C ALA A 255 12.77 -15.32 -35.25
#